data_AF-A0AAU5JR45-F1
#
_entry.id   AF-A0AAU5JR45-F1
#
_cell.length_a   1.000
_cell.length_b   1.000
_cell.length_c   1.000
_cell.angle_alpha   90.00
_cell.angle_beta   90.00
_cell.angle_gamma   90.00
#
_symmetry.space_group_name_H-M   'P 1'
#
loop_
_entity.id
_entity.type
_entity.pdbx_description
1 polymer ?
#
loop_
_entity_poly.entity_id
_entity_poly.type
_entity_poly.pdbx_seq_one_letter_code
_entity_poly.pdbx_strand_id
1 'polypeptide(L)'
;MEILWFLIALVLLVSILGPYLRRRRGGVGIRQVAPGAPDAADPEAYGFVRQEEQDVRLPGADEELLHVLDVVQATQDWRAASRLLAETGKDGEVRWQRVQAFAGAASLELQERPGVGGAWLRAWRADAPKDAGGAAVHGEFLVQQAWRSSAAGTDDFRIILEEGLKVTEEAALLAPGDPVPYITQLAVARGLGYSHEQFDQVWAKVIDRAPQHMGAHLAALHYWCEKWHGSREEADHFATTAAARAPRGSLLAALPLFAVYEHVPDVVLVQDFFRTAVVSKATEGALYAVHSARPEDPMLAHVRHLLVWFLVRGERWGEAMHQLVHVDGHVGAVPWTLSGDPAAEYTVFRNLAVAGYEANGGSPVTLPR
;
A
#
# COMPACT_ATOMS: atom_id res chain seq x y z
N MET A 1 25.56 -49.40 9.18
CA MET A 1 26.21 -48.07 9.17
C MET A 1 25.35 -47.03 8.46
N GLU A 2 24.74 -47.34 7.32
CA GLU A 2 23.94 -46.37 6.53
C GLU A 2 22.65 -45.87 7.23
N ILE A 3 21.96 -46.74 7.98
CA ILE A 3 20.74 -46.37 8.73
C ILE A 3 21.05 -45.34 9.85
N LEU A 4 22.24 -45.43 10.47
CA LEU A 4 22.67 -44.50 11.50
C LEU A 4 22.98 -43.12 10.90
N TRP A 5 23.61 -43.07 9.71
CA TRP A 5 23.87 -41.84 8.98
C TRP A 5 22.58 -41.17 8.48
N PHE A 6 21.58 -41.96 8.06
CA PHE A 6 20.27 -41.44 7.66
C PHE A 6 19.51 -40.84 8.84
N LEU A 7 19.54 -41.48 10.02
CA LEU A 7 18.92 -40.94 11.24
C LEU A 7 19.62 -39.67 11.73
N ILE A 8 20.94 -39.59 11.64
CA ILE A 8 21.70 -38.38 11.98
C ILE A 8 21.39 -37.24 10.98
N ALA A 9 21.31 -37.54 9.68
CA ALA A 9 20.92 -36.57 8.66
C ALA A 9 19.49 -36.07 8.86
N LEU A 10 18.55 -36.94 9.23
CA LEU A 10 17.17 -36.57 9.52
C LEU A 10 17.05 -35.72 10.80
N VAL A 11 17.80 -36.05 11.85
CA VAL A 11 17.85 -35.24 13.09
C VAL A 11 18.48 -33.87 12.81
N LEU A 12 19.53 -33.78 11.99
CA LEU A 12 20.11 -32.51 11.55
C LEU A 12 19.14 -31.70 10.69
N LEU A 13 18.43 -32.34 9.75
CA LEU A 13 17.39 -31.70 8.94
C LEU A 13 16.25 -31.19 9.80
N VAL A 14 15.75 -31.96 10.78
CA VAL A 14 14.69 -31.51 11.69
C VAL A 14 15.20 -30.42 12.66
N SER A 15 16.47 -30.46 13.06
CA SER A 15 17.07 -29.47 13.96
C SER A 15 17.41 -28.14 13.25
N ILE A 16 17.68 -28.17 11.94
CA ILE A 16 17.94 -26.99 11.11
C ILE A 16 16.63 -26.44 10.53
N LEU A 17 15.77 -27.31 10.01
CA LEU A 17 14.53 -26.93 9.36
C LEU A 17 13.37 -26.70 10.33
N GLY A 18 13.39 -27.31 11.53
CA GLY A 18 12.37 -27.14 12.56
C GLY A 18 12.29 -25.71 13.10
N PRO A 19 13.41 -25.09 13.52
CA PRO A 19 13.46 -23.66 13.85
C PRO A 19 13.17 -22.76 12.65
N TYR A 20 13.54 -23.17 11.45
CA TYR A 20 13.31 -22.43 10.20
C TYR A 20 11.81 -22.38 9.82
N LEU A 21 11.10 -23.50 9.88
CA LEU A 21 9.65 -23.57 9.67
C LEU A 21 8.87 -22.88 10.79
N ARG A 22 9.40 -22.92 12.03
CA ARG A 22 8.82 -22.23 13.18
C ARG A 22 9.04 -20.71 13.12
N ARG A 23 10.17 -20.24 12.55
CA ARG A 23 10.44 -18.81 12.28
C ARG A 23 9.70 -18.26 11.07
N ARG A 24 9.44 -19.09 10.04
CA ARG A 24 8.64 -18.70 8.86
C ARG A 24 7.17 -18.43 9.19
N ARG A 25 6.69 -18.88 10.36
CA ARG A 25 5.31 -18.70 10.84
C ARG A 25 5.13 -17.61 11.92
N GLY A 26 6.18 -16.87 12.26
CA GLY A 26 6.07 -15.82 13.28
C GLY A 26 7.34 -15.72 14.12
N GLY A 27 7.67 -14.50 14.50
CA GLY A 27 8.85 -14.15 15.28
C GLY A 27 9.11 -15.05 16.49
N VAL A 28 10.38 -15.12 16.85
CA VAL A 28 10.87 -15.78 18.07
C VAL A 28 9.99 -15.34 19.26
N GLY A 29 9.21 -16.28 19.82
CA GLY A 29 8.50 -16.10 21.09
C GLY A 29 7.01 -15.75 21.03
N ILE A 30 6.39 -15.57 19.87
CA ILE A 30 4.97 -15.18 19.79
C ILE A 30 4.08 -16.43 19.85
N ARG A 31 3.32 -16.60 20.94
CA ARG A 31 2.26 -17.61 21.04
C ARG A 31 0.92 -16.93 20.85
N GLN A 32 0.29 -17.12 19.69
CA GLN A 32 -1.12 -16.78 19.53
C GLN A 32 -1.93 -17.65 20.52
N VAL A 33 -2.72 -17.00 21.36
CA VAL A 33 -3.62 -17.64 22.31
C VAL A 33 -5.03 -17.66 21.74
N ALA A 34 -5.86 -18.58 22.22
CA ALA A 34 -7.27 -18.62 21.80
C ALA A 34 -7.98 -17.31 22.24
N PRO A 35 -8.98 -16.84 21.48
CA PRO A 35 -9.83 -15.73 21.90
C PRO A 35 -10.39 -15.95 23.31
N GLY A 36 -10.36 -14.91 24.16
CA GLY A 36 -10.83 -14.98 25.55
C GLY A 36 -9.85 -15.59 26.55
N ALA A 37 -8.61 -15.89 26.16
CA ALA A 37 -7.56 -16.21 27.12
C ALA A 37 -7.28 -14.99 28.03
N PRO A 38 -6.99 -15.19 29.32
CA PRO A 38 -6.73 -14.08 30.26
C PRO A 38 -5.50 -13.25 29.88
N ASP A 39 -4.56 -13.84 29.13
CA ASP A 39 -3.34 -13.18 28.65
C ASP A 39 -3.52 -12.58 27.23
N ALA A 40 -4.72 -12.63 26.65
CA ALA A 40 -4.99 -12.03 25.35
C ALA A 40 -5.28 -10.52 25.54
N ALA A 41 -4.59 -9.69 24.77
CA ALA A 41 -4.94 -8.28 24.65
C ALA A 41 -6.35 -8.16 24.05
N ASP A 42 -7.27 -7.53 24.79
CA ASP A 42 -8.61 -7.23 24.29
C ASP A 42 -8.58 -5.93 23.47
N PRO A 43 -8.79 -5.97 22.14
CA PRO A 43 -8.75 -4.78 21.29
C PRO A 43 -9.81 -3.73 21.69
N GLU A 44 -10.97 -4.15 22.22
CA GLU A 44 -12.03 -3.23 22.63
C GLU A 44 -11.60 -2.36 23.82
N ALA A 45 -10.73 -2.88 24.70
CA ALA A 45 -10.20 -2.12 25.83
C ALA A 45 -9.41 -0.88 25.38
N TYR A 46 -8.87 -0.90 24.16
CA TYR A 46 -8.12 0.19 23.53
C TYR A 46 -8.93 0.96 22.48
N GLY A 47 -10.21 0.62 22.29
CA GLY A 47 -11.06 1.21 21.25
C GLY A 47 -10.74 0.75 19.82
N PHE A 48 -9.99 -0.35 19.67
CA PHE A 48 -9.71 -0.95 18.37
C PHE A 48 -10.82 -1.90 17.94
N VAL A 49 -11.13 -1.93 16.65
CA VAL A 49 -12.20 -2.77 16.09
C VAL A 49 -11.75 -4.21 15.92
N ARG A 50 -12.70 -5.14 15.84
CA ARG A 50 -12.40 -6.57 15.68
C ARG A 50 -11.81 -6.85 14.31
N GLN A 51 -11.18 -8.02 14.14
CA GLN A 51 -10.55 -8.40 12.86
C GLN A 51 -11.57 -8.39 11.72
N GLU A 52 -12.75 -8.94 11.97
CA GLU A 52 -13.86 -9.03 11.02
C GLU A 52 -14.50 -7.67 10.66
N GLU A 53 -14.19 -6.62 11.42
CA GLU A 53 -14.69 -5.26 11.22
C GLU A 53 -13.65 -4.34 10.55
N GLN A 54 -12.42 -4.83 10.31
CA GLN A 54 -11.41 -4.04 9.60
C GLN A 54 -11.78 -3.87 8.13
N ASP A 55 -11.85 -2.63 7.65
CA ASP A 55 -12.08 -2.36 6.24
C ASP A 55 -10.79 -2.54 5.43
N VAL A 56 -10.75 -3.57 4.58
CA VAL A 56 -9.60 -3.89 3.74
C VAL A 56 -9.53 -3.08 2.43
N ARG A 57 -10.56 -2.27 2.14
CA ARG A 57 -10.69 -1.55 0.86
C ARG A 57 -9.87 -0.27 0.84
N LEU A 58 -9.79 0.43 1.98
CA LEU A 58 -9.16 1.74 2.08
C LEU A 58 -8.09 1.78 3.16
N PRO A 59 -7.03 2.61 2.97
CA PRO A 59 -5.97 2.80 3.96
C PRO A 59 -6.44 3.64 5.16
N GLY A 60 -7.46 4.49 4.97
CA GLY A 60 -8.08 5.36 5.97
C GLY A 60 -9.50 5.72 5.57
N ALA A 61 -10.22 6.46 6.41
CA ALA A 61 -11.63 6.78 6.19
C ALA A 61 -11.85 7.75 5.00
N ASP A 62 -12.72 7.35 4.06
CA ASP A 62 -13.36 8.21 3.05
C ASP A 62 -14.81 7.75 2.91
N GLU A 63 -15.68 8.21 3.82
CA GLU A 63 -17.08 7.77 3.89
C GLU A 63 -17.86 8.09 2.61
N GLU A 64 -17.53 9.19 1.95
CA GLU A 64 -18.15 9.61 0.70
C GLU A 64 -17.80 8.63 -0.44
N LEU A 65 -16.53 8.25 -0.57
CA LEU A 65 -16.09 7.24 -1.53
C LEU A 65 -16.74 5.88 -1.24
N LEU A 66 -16.77 5.44 0.02
CA LEU A 66 -17.39 4.16 0.39
C LEU A 66 -18.87 4.15 0.04
N HIS A 67 -19.60 5.21 0.39
CA HIS A 67 -21.01 5.33 0.04
C HIS A 67 -21.25 5.28 -1.47
N VAL A 68 -20.43 6.01 -2.25
CA VAL A 68 -20.57 6.02 -3.71
C VAL A 68 -20.18 4.67 -4.32
N LEU A 69 -19.17 3.98 -3.80
CA LEU A 69 -18.84 2.61 -4.21
C LEU A 69 -20.03 1.68 -3.97
N ASP A 70 -20.62 1.68 -2.77
CA ASP A 70 -21.77 0.84 -2.46
C ASP A 70 -22.94 1.11 -3.42
N VAL A 71 -23.22 2.38 -3.72
CA VAL A 71 -24.26 2.78 -4.70
C VAL A 71 -23.96 2.27 -6.10
N VAL A 72 -22.73 2.50 -6.60
CA VAL A 72 -22.33 2.08 -7.95
C VAL A 72 -22.38 0.56 -8.07
N GLN A 73 -21.89 -0.17 -7.07
CA GLN A 73 -21.87 -1.64 -7.09
C GLN A 73 -23.28 -2.23 -7.01
N ALA A 74 -24.15 -1.69 -6.16
CA ALA A 74 -25.52 -2.17 -5.99
C ALA A 74 -26.41 -1.86 -7.21
N THR A 75 -26.28 -0.66 -7.79
CA THR A 75 -27.16 -0.18 -8.86
C THR A 75 -26.60 -0.37 -10.26
N GLN A 76 -25.28 -0.57 -10.37
CA GLN A 76 -24.51 -0.51 -11.61
C GLN A 76 -24.64 0.84 -12.35
N ASP A 77 -25.05 1.91 -11.66
CA ASP A 77 -25.11 3.29 -12.20
C ASP A 77 -23.81 4.05 -11.89
N TRP A 78 -23.06 4.39 -12.94
CA TRP A 78 -21.78 5.09 -12.85
C TRP A 78 -21.90 6.59 -12.53
N ARG A 79 -23.09 7.19 -12.63
CA ARG A 79 -23.27 8.65 -12.50
C ARG A 79 -22.85 9.20 -11.14
N ALA A 80 -23.00 8.42 -10.07
CA ALA A 80 -22.54 8.81 -8.74
C ALA A 80 -21.01 8.91 -8.68
N ALA A 81 -20.29 7.95 -9.27
CA ALA A 81 -18.82 8.00 -9.39
C ALA A 81 -18.35 9.17 -10.24
N SER A 82 -18.99 9.42 -11.40
CA SER A 82 -18.67 10.57 -12.25
C SER A 82 -18.82 11.90 -11.51
N ARG A 83 -19.93 12.09 -10.77
CA ARG A 83 -20.14 13.30 -9.97
C ARG A 83 -19.08 13.46 -8.89
N LEU A 84 -18.81 12.39 -8.14
CA LEU A 84 -17.79 12.41 -7.08
C LEU A 84 -16.43 12.84 -7.63
N LEU A 85 -16.00 12.24 -8.75
CA LEU A 85 -14.74 12.62 -9.38
C LEU A 85 -14.77 14.05 -9.95
N ALA A 86 -15.89 14.52 -10.48
CA ALA A 86 -16.01 15.89 -10.99
C ALA A 86 -15.90 16.94 -9.88
N GLU A 87 -16.39 16.64 -8.68
CA GLU A 87 -16.34 17.51 -7.50
C GLU A 87 -15.00 17.40 -6.75
N THR A 88 -14.23 16.33 -6.97
CA THR A 88 -12.90 16.15 -6.38
C THR A 88 -11.85 16.98 -7.14
N GLY A 89 -11.09 17.81 -6.41
CA GLY A 89 -10.01 18.64 -6.97
C GLY A 89 -9.00 17.83 -7.79
N LYS A 90 -8.57 18.37 -8.94
CA LYS A 90 -7.78 17.66 -9.94
C LYS A 90 -6.36 17.30 -9.49
N ASP A 91 -5.73 18.17 -8.71
CA ASP A 91 -4.29 18.07 -8.44
C ASP A 91 -3.95 17.33 -7.13
N GLY A 92 -4.98 16.84 -6.42
CA GLY A 92 -4.85 16.30 -5.07
C GLY A 92 -4.81 14.77 -5.00
N GLU A 93 -4.15 14.25 -3.97
CA GLU A 93 -4.05 12.82 -3.63
C GLU A 93 -5.41 12.11 -3.61
N VAL A 94 -6.47 12.79 -3.12
CA VAL A 94 -7.82 12.22 -3.01
C VAL A 94 -8.34 11.75 -4.37
N ARG A 95 -8.08 12.51 -5.44
CA ARG A 95 -8.54 12.13 -6.78
C ARG A 95 -7.85 10.87 -7.27
N TRP A 96 -6.53 10.79 -7.07
CA TRP A 96 -5.77 9.58 -7.39
C TRP A 96 -6.29 8.36 -6.63
N GLN A 97 -6.50 8.48 -5.31
CA GLN A 97 -7.03 7.42 -4.46
C GLN A 97 -8.45 6.98 -4.90
N ARG A 98 -9.34 7.92 -5.20
CA ARG A 98 -10.70 7.60 -5.69
C ARG A 98 -10.68 6.91 -7.05
N VAL A 99 -9.82 7.35 -7.98
CA VAL A 99 -9.63 6.66 -9.28
C VAL A 99 -9.10 5.23 -9.08
N GLN A 100 -8.11 5.04 -8.21
CA GLN A 100 -7.58 3.72 -7.83
C GLN A 100 -8.67 2.82 -7.24
N ALA A 101 -9.53 3.36 -6.35
CA ALA A 101 -10.58 2.61 -5.69
C ALA A 101 -11.69 2.17 -6.66
N PHE A 102 -12.18 3.08 -7.52
CA PHE A 102 -13.18 2.72 -8.55
C PHE A 102 -12.64 1.69 -9.54
N ALA A 103 -11.40 1.86 -10.00
CA ALA A 103 -10.74 0.90 -10.87
C ALA A 103 -10.55 -0.47 -10.20
N GLY A 104 -10.13 -0.46 -8.94
CA GLY A 104 -9.96 -1.66 -8.14
C GLY A 104 -11.26 -2.41 -7.89
N ALA A 105 -12.36 -1.69 -7.60
CA ALA A 105 -13.69 -2.26 -7.45
C ALA A 105 -14.17 -2.92 -8.74
N ALA A 106 -14.04 -2.25 -9.90
CA ALA A 106 -14.38 -2.84 -11.20
C ALA A 106 -13.54 -4.09 -11.51
N SER A 107 -12.24 -4.05 -11.18
CA SER A 107 -11.30 -5.17 -11.37
C SER A 107 -11.66 -6.37 -10.50
N LEU A 108 -11.99 -6.16 -9.22
CA LEU A 108 -12.42 -7.22 -8.30
C LEU A 108 -13.76 -7.82 -8.74
N GLU A 109 -14.76 -7.00 -9.07
CA GLU A 109 -16.04 -7.48 -9.56
C GLU A 109 -15.88 -8.37 -10.81
N LEU A 110 -14.98 -7.99 -11.73
CA LEU A 110 -14.69 -8.78 -12.92
C LEU A 110 -14.01 -10.12 -12.58
N GLN A 111 -13.13 -10.14 -11.58
CA GLN A 111 -12.51 -11.37 -11.10
C GLN A 111 -13.53 -12.31 -10.45
N GLU A 112 -14.45 -11.78 -9.64
CA GLU A 112 -15.52 -12.55 -8.98
C GLU A 112 -16.57 -13.04 -9.97
N ARG A 113 -16.91 -12.21 -10.97
CA ARG A 113 -17.96 -12.49 -11.96
C ARG A 113 -17.44 -12.23 -13.39
N PRO A 114 -16.63 -13.16 -13.95
CA PRO A 114 -16.06 -12.99 -15.29
C PRO A 114 -17.11 -12.69 -16.36
N GLY A 115 -16.80 -11.75 -17.25
CA GLY A 115 -17.64 -11.33 -18.38
C GLY A 115 -18.76 -10.33 -18.03
N VAL A 116 -19.20 -10.27 -16.77
CA VAL A 116 -20.29 -9.36 -16.35
C VAL A 116 -19.87 -8.35 -15.29
N GLY A 117 -18.92 -8.67 -14.41
CA GLY A 117 -18.44 -7.76 -13.37
C GLY A 117 -17.88 -6.45 -13.93
N GLY A 118 -18.06 -5.37 -13.16
CA GLY A 118 -17.64 -4.02 -13.57
C GLY A 118 -18.37 -3.50 -14.82
N ALA A 119 -19.58 -3.98 -15.11
CA ALA A 119 -20.37 -3.54 -16.27
C ALA A 119 -20.64 -2.03 -16.26
N TRP A 120 -20.79 -1.44 -15.07
CA TRP A 120 -20.96 0.00 -14.88
C TRP A 120 -19.82 0.83 -15.50
N LEU A 121 -18.57 0.34 -15.48
CA LEU A 121 -17.43 1.05 -16.05
C LEU A 121 -17.47 1.02 -17.59
N ARG A 122 -17.88 -0.11 -18.17
CA ARG A 122 -18.11 -0.22 -19.62
C ARG A 122 -19.25 0.69 -20.07
N ALA A 123 -20.35 0.71 -19.31
CA ALA A 123 -21.48 1.61 -19.55
C ALA A 123 -21.06 3.08 -19.45
N TRP A 124 -20.23 3.44 -18.46
CA TRP A 124 -19.70 4.80 -18.32
C TRP A 124 -18.92 5.24 -19.57
N ARG A 125 -17.99 4.41 -20.03
CA ARG A 125 -17.20 4.73 -21.24
C ARG A 125 -18.06 4.82 -22.50
N ALA A 126 -19.14 4.05 -22.60
CA ALA A 126 -20.07 4.10 -23.73
C ALA A 126 -20.99 5.33 -23.70
N ASP A 127 -21.58 5.62 -22.53
CA ASP A 127 -22.59 6.67 -22.37
C ASP A 127 -21.96 8.08 -22.32
N ALA A 128 -20.75 8.20 -21.77
CA ALA A 128 -20.05 9.47 -21.58
C ALA A 128 -18.56 9.38 -21.97
N PRO A 129 -18.24 9.19 -23.27
CA PRO A 129 -16.87 8.97 -23.73
C PRO A 129 -15.93 10.16 -23.45
N LYS A 130 -16.47 11.37 -23.32
CA LYS A 130 -15.70 12.59 -23.03
C LYS A 130 -15.59 12.90 -21.52
N ASP A 131 -16.06 12.02 -20.65
CA ASP A 131 -15.87 12.17 -19.20
C ASP A 131 -14.43 11.80 -18.82
N ALA A 132 -13.67 12.77 -18.33
CA ALA A 132 -12.27 12.60 -17.96
C ALA A 132 -12.08 11.62 -16.78
N GLY A 133 -13.02 11.60 -15.82
CA GLY A 133 -12.97 10.68 -14.69
C GLY A 133 -13.18 9.24 -15.14
N GLY A 134 -14.15 8.99 -16.02
CA GLY A 134 -14.40 7.68 -16.60
C GLY A 134 -13.23 7.16 -17.41
N ALA A 135 -12.58 8.03 -18.20
CA ALA A 135 -11.35 7.66 -18.92
C ALA A 135 -10.21 7.31 -17.95
N ALA A 136 -10.00 8.11 -16.89
CA ALA A 136 -8.96 7.85 -15.89
C ALA A 136 -9.20 6.53 -15.14
N VAL A 137 -10.43 6.26 -14.69
CA VAL A 137 -10.81 5.00 -14.04
C VAL A 137 -10.63 3.81 -14.97
N HIS A 138 -10.96 3.95 -16.26
CA HIS A 138 -10.77 2.87 -17.22
C HIS A 138 -9.30 2.56 -17.49
N GLY A 139 -8.46 3.59 -17.63
CA GLY A 139 -7.02 3.43 -17.79
C GLY A 139 -6.39 2.73 -16.58
N GLU A 140 -6.76 3.17 -15.37
CA GLU A 140 -6.31 2.55 -14.13
C GLU A 140 -6.82 1.11 -13.97
N PHE A 141 -8.07 0.84 -14.34
CA PHE A 141 -8.65 -0.50 -14.33
C PHE A 141 -7.85 -1.48 -15.20
N LEU A 142 -7.47 -1.07 -16.41
CA LEU A 142 -6.67 -1.92 -17.32
C LEU A 142 -5.30 -2.21 -16.72
N VAL A 143 -4.65 -1.21 -16.13
CA VAL A 143 -3.37 -1.40 -15.44
C VAL A 143 -3.52 -2.39 -14.30
N GLN A 144 -4.49 -2.20 -13.39
CA GLN A 144 -4.71 -3.13 -12.29
C GLN A 144 -5.08 -4.54 -12.76
N GLN A 145 -5.85 -4.66 -13.85
CA GLN A 145 -6.16 -5.94 -14.46
C GLN A 145 -4.88 -6.65 -14.92
N ALA A 146 -4.01 -5.96 -15.69
CA ALA A 146 -2.75 -6.54 -16.15
C ALA A 146 -1.92 -7.09 -14.97
N TRP A 147 -1.78 -6.31 -13.90
CA TRP A 147 -0.99 -6.69 -12.72
C TRP A 147 -1.62 -7.81 -11.87
N ARG A 148 -2.95 -8.01 -11.94
CA ARG A 148 -3.64 -9.06 -11.16
C ARG A 148 -3.85 -10.36 -11.93
N SER A 149 -4.15 -10.28 -13.22
CA SER A 149 -4.58 -11.45 -14.01
C SER A 149 -3.49 -12.05 -14.88
N SER A 150 -2.38 -11.35 -15.10
CA SER A 150 -1.34 -11.75 -16.05
C SER A 150 0.04 -11.75 -15.40
N ALA A 151 0.88 -12.72 -15.76
CA ALA A 151 2.27 -12.69 -15.35
C ALA A 151 3.01 -11.57 -16.09
N ALA A 152 3.79 -10.77 -15.35
CA ALA A 152 4.60 -9.70 -15.94
C ALA A 152 5.53 -10.26 -17.02
N GLY A 153 5.63 -9.55 -18.15
CA GLY A 153 6.43 -9.96 -19.31
C GLY A 153 5.74 -10.92 -20.30
N THR A 154 4.51 -11.35 -20.05
CA THR A 154 3.71 -12.11 -21.03
C THR A 154 3.09 -11.19 -22.10
N ASP A 155 2.69 -11.76 -23.23
CA ASP A 155 2.02 -11.01 -24.30
C ASP A 155 0.69 -10.40 -23.83
N ASP A 156 -0.13 -11.15 -23.10
CA ASP A 156 -1.39 -10.64 -22.55
C ASP A 156 -1.17 -9.46 -21.60
N PHE A 157 -0.14 -9.54 -20.74
CA PHE A 157 0.25 -8.45 -19.85
C PHE A 157 0.62 -7.19 -20.65
N ARG A 158 1.46 -7.35 -21.68
CA ARG A 158 1.87 -6.25 -22.56
C ARG A 158 0.70 -5.64 -23.32
N ILE A 159 -0.17 -6.46 -23.91
CA ILE A 159 -1.35 -6.03 -24.67
C ILE A 159 -2.29 -5.19 -23.80
N ILE A 160 -2.59 -5.64 -22.58
CA ILE A 160 -3.48 -4.91 -21.67
C ILE A 160 -2.83 -3.58 -21.25
N LEU A 161 -1.52 -3.55 -20.99
CA LEU A 161 -0.82 -2.30 -20.65
C LEU A 161 -0.73 -1.31 -21.83
N GLU A 162 -0.53 -1.79 -23.05
CA GLU A 162 -0.57 -0.96 -24.27
C GLU A 162 -1.97 -0.34 -24.47
N GLU A 163 -3.03 -1.07 -24.15
CA GLU A 163 -4.38 -0.52 -24.17
C GLU A 163 -4.60 0.49 -23.04
N GLY A 164 -4.12 0.18 -21.83
CA GLY A 164 -4.12 1.11 -20.69
C GLY A 164 -3.39 2.42 -21.02
N LEU A 165 -2.27 2.35 -21.76
CA LEU A 165 -1.55 3.53 -22.23
C LEU A 165 -2.44 4.43 -23.10
N LYS A 166 -3.11 3.87 -24.12
CA LYS A 166 -3.99 4.66 -25.00
C LYS A 166 -5.11 5.33 -24.23
N VAL A 167 -5.75 4.61 -23.30
CA VAL A 167 -6.85 5.14 -22.50
C VAL A 167 -6.37 6.23 -21.53
N THR A 168 -5.18 6.08 -20.92
CA THR A 168 -4.61 7.13 -20.07
C THR A 168 -4.15 8.34 -20.88
N GLU A 169 -3.67 8.18 -22.11
CA GLU A 169 -3.41 9.28 -23.03
C GLU A 169 -4.70 10.04 -23.40
N GLU A 170 -5.81 9.33 -23.63
CA GLU A 170 -7.12 9.95 -23.82
C GLU A 170 -7.55 10.73 -22.57
N ALA A 171 -7.42 10.14 -21.38
CA ALA A 171 -7.75 10.79 -20.12
C ALA A 171 -6.91 12.08 -19.91
N ALA A 172 -5.63 12.02 -20.24
CA ALA A 172 -4.73 13.18 -20.21
C ALA A 172 -5.16 14.28 -21.18
N LEU A 173 -5.66 13.94 -22.38
CA LEU A 173 -6.20 14.94 -23.32
C LEU A 173 -7.51 15.57 -22.83
N LEU A 174 -8.36 14.79 -22.16
CA LEU A 174 -9.63 15.28 -21.58
C LEU A 174 -9.41 16.16 -20.34
N ALA A 175 -8.33 15.94 -19.59
CA ALA A 175 -7.96 16.75 -18.43
C ALA A 175 -6.44 17.04 -18.36
N PRO A 176 -5.89 17.96 -19.20
CA PRO A 176 -4.44 18.15 -19.32
C PRO A 176 -3.71 18.60 -18.06
N GLY A 177 -4.40 19.21 -17.09
CA GLY A 177 -3.82 19.61 -15.80
C GLY A 177 -3.83 18.51 -14.74
N ASP A 178 -4.63 17.46 -14.93
CA ASP A 178 -4.78 16.37 -13.98
C ASP A 178 -3.50 15.49 -13.99
N PRO A 179 -2.80 15.28 -12.86
CA PRO A 179 -1.63 14.42 -12.79
C PRO A 179 -2.00 12.93 -12.86
N VAL A 180 -3.22 12.52 -12.53
CA VAL A 180 -3.60 11.10 -12.34
C VAL A 180 -3.34 10.23 -13.56
N PRO A 181 -3.69 10.63 -14.80
CA PRO A 181 -3.40 9.81 -15.98
C PRO A 181 -1.90 9.55 -16.15
N TYR A 182 -1.05 10.53 -15.85
CA TYR A 182 0.41 10.40 -15.93
C TYR A 182 0.97 9.56 -14.80
N ILE A 183 0.36 9.58 -13.61
CA ILE A 183 0.71 8.67 -12.50
C ILE A 183 0.43 7.22 -12.90
N THR A 184 -0.73 6.93 -13.50
CA THR A 184 -1.06 5.60 -14.02
C THR A 184 -0.06 5.19 -15.12
N GLN A 185 0.38 6.12 -15.97
CA GLN A 185 1.42 5.85 -16.99
C GLN A 185 2.77 5.45 -16.39
N LEU A 186 3.13 5.84 -15.16
CA LEU A 186 4.35 5.36 -14.50
C LEU A 186 4.31 3.84 -14.29
N ALA A 187 3.15 3.30 -13.90
CA ALA A 187 2.95 1.86 -13.73
C ALA A 187 2.99 1.14 -15.09
N VAL A 188 2.47 1.76 -16.15
CA VAL A 188 2.57 1.25 -17.53
C VAL A 188 4.03 1.21 -17.99
N ALA A 189 4.77 2.31 -17.84
CA ALA A 189 6.18 2.43 -18.22
C ALA A 189 7.05 1.36 -17.53
N ARG A 190 6.81 1.15 -16.23
CA ARG A 190 7.44 0.06 -15.46
C ARG A 190 7.11 -1.31 -16.04
N GLY A 191 5.83 -1.60 -16.30
CA GLY A 191 5.41 -2.90 -16.81
C GLY A 191 5.90 -3.19 -18.24
N LEU A 192 5.96 -2.17 -19.09
CA LEU A 192 6.45 -2.28 -20.48
C LEU A 192 7.97 -2.24 -20.61
N GLY A 193 8.71 -2.05 -19.52
CA GLY A 193 10.17 -2.07 -19.53
C GLY A 193 10.79 -0.86 -20.25
N TYR A 194 10.24 0.33 -20.02
CA TYR A 194 10.80 1.57 -20.54
C TYR A 194 12.26 1.75 -20.09
N SER A 195 13.07 2.39 -20.94
CA SER A 195 14.40 2.84 -20.52
C SER A 195 14.29 3.96 -19.48
N HIS A 196 15.38 4.23 -18.75
CA HIS A 196 15.45 5.35 -17.80
C HIS A 196 15.06 6.69 -18.46
N GLU A 197 15.55 6.96 -19.67
CA GLU A 197 15.20 8.17 -20.41
C GLU A 197 13.71 8.26 -20.76
N GLN A 198 13.10 7.16 -21.19
CA GLN A 198 11.66 7.12 -21.50
C GLN A 198 10.82 7.28 -20.23
N PHE A 199 11.25 6.67 -19.13
CA PHE A 199 10.59 6.81 -17.83
C PHE A 199 10.66 8.26 -17.31
N ASP A 200 11.82 8.90 -17.42
CA ASP A 200 12.02 10.30 -17.02
C ASP A 200 11.12 11.26 -17.81
N GLN A 201 10.83 10.97 -19.08
CA GLN A 201 9.86 11.76 -19.87
C GLN A 201 8.43 11.66 -19.32
N VAL A 202 8.02 10.51 -18.80
CA VAL A 202 6.71 10.35 -18.14
C VAL A 202 6.74 11.04 -16.78
N TRP A 203 7.82 10.86 -16.01
CA TRP A 203 8.01 11.48 -14.72
C TRP A 203 8.01 13.02 -14.78
N ALA A 204 8.63 13.61 -15.79
CA ALA A 204 8.60 15.06 -16.00
C ALA A 204 7.18 15.61 -16.14
N LYS A 205 6.28 14.90 -16.84
CA LYS A 205 4.87 15.31 -16.99
C LYS A 205 4.13 15.35 -15.65
N VAL A 206 4.47 14.44 -14.74
CA VAL A 206 3.94 14.42 -13.37
C VAL A 206 4.49 15.59 -12.57
N ILE A 207 5.81 15.79 -12.59
CA ILE A 207 6.48 16.87 -11.85
C ILE A 207 6.03 18.26 -12.30
N ASP A 208 5.76 18.45 -13.58
CA ASP A 208 5.23 19.71 -14.13
C ASP A 208 3.84 20.08 -13.56
N ARG A 209 3.09 19.08 -13.09
CA ARG A 209 1.70 19.25 -12.59
C ARG A 209 1.62 19.21 -11.07
N ALA A 210 2.22 18.20 -10.47
CA ALA A 210 2.06 17.88 -9.06
C ALA A 210 3.40 17.41 -8.45
N PRO A 211 4.39 18.32 -8.33
CA PRO A 211 5.75 17.97 -7.88
C PRO A 211 5.82 17.50 -6.42
N GLN A 212 4.73 17.64 -5.65
CA GLN A 212 4.64 17.25 -4.24
C GLN A 212 3.70 16.06 -4.01
N HIS A 213 3.20 15.43 -5.08
CA HIS A 213 2.23 14.34 -4.99
C HIS A 213 2.94 13.05 -4.50
N MET A 214 2.71 12.67 -3.26
CA MET A 214 3.23 11.48 -2.60
C MET A 214 2.81 10.20 -3.33
N GLY A 215 1.55 10.05 -3.73
CA GLY A 215 1.11 8.91 -4.54
C GLY A 215 1.91 8.72 -5.84
N ALA A 216 2.24 9.82 -6.51
CA ALA A 216 3.09 9.80 -7.71
C ALA A 216 4.53 9.36 -7.41
N HIS A 217 5.10 9.84 -6.31
CA HIS A 217 6.44 9.44 -5.88
C HIS A 217 6.49 7.96 -5.47
N LEU A 218 5.44 7.43 -4.84
CA LEU A 218 5.32 6.00 -4.55
C LEU A 218 5.23 5.16 -5.83
N ALA A 219 4.42 5.60 -6.80
CA ALA A 219 4.33 4.93 -8.09
C ALA A 219 5.70 4.90 -8.82
N ALA A 220 6.43 6.02 -8.79
CA ALA A 220 7.74 6.15 -9.40
C ALA A 220 8.82 5.35 -8.65
N LEU A 221 8.80 5.33 -7.32
CA LEU A 221 9.77 4.61 -6.49
C LEU A 221 9.89 3.15 -6.93
N HIS A 222 8.78 2.49 -7.24
CA HIS A 222 8.82 1.09 -7.66
C HIS A 222 9.64 0.86 -8.93
N TYR A 223 9.68 1.81 -9.87
CA TYR A 223 10.48 1.65 -11.10
C TYR A 223 11.98 1.54 -10.76
N TRP A 224 12.44 2.35 -9.81
CA TRP A 224 13.83 2.43 -9.37
C TRP A 224 14.26 1.29 -8.44
N CYS A 225 13.34 0.47 -7.96
CA CYS A 225 13.66 -0.65 -7.07
C CYS A 225 14.43 -1.76 -7.81
N GLU A 226 15.28 -2.49 -7.08
CA GLU A 226 16.14 -3.56 -7.61
C GLU A 226 15.35 -4.67 -8.34
N LYS A 227 14.13 -4.98 -7.89
CA LYS A 227 13.25 -5.97 -8.51
C LYS A 227 12.68 -5.54 -9.88
N TRP A 228 12.91 -4.29 -10.29
CA TRP A 228 12.40 -3.70 -11.52
C TRP A 228 13.57 -3.24 -12.41
N HIS A 229 13.71 -1.93 -12.62
CA HIS A 229 14.63 -1.36 -13.61
C HIS A 229 15.73 -0.52 -12.98
N GLY A 230 15.89 -0.58 -11.66
CA GLY A 230 16.92 0.13 -10.93
C GLY A 230 17.67 -0.75 -9.94
N SER A 231 18.08 -0.15 -8.83
CA SER A 231 18.91 -0.73 -7.78
C SER A 231 18.50 -0.16 -6.43
N ARG A 232 18.97 -0.80 -5.35
CA ARG A 232 18.75 -0.28 -4.00
C ARG A 232 19.30 1.14 -3.85
N GLU A 233 20.46 1.41 -4.45
CA GLU A 233 21.11 2.72 -4.46
C GLU A 233 20.30 3.77 -5.22
N GLU A 234 19.75 3.43 -6.39
CA GLU A 234 18.90 4.33 -7.18
C GLU A 234 17.58 4.64 -6.49
N ALA A 235 16.92 3.63 -5.89
CA ALA A 235 15.70 3.82 -5.11
C ALA A 235 15.93 4.69 -3.86
N ASP A 236 17.03 4.46 -3.13
CA ASP A 236 17.42 5.30 -1.99
C ASP A 236 17.74 6.73 -2.44
N HIS A 237 18.48 6.89 -3.54
CA HIS A 237 18.80 8.20 -4.09
C HIS A 237 17.54 8.98 -4.51
N PHE A 238 16.60 8.33 -5.20
CA PHE A 238 15.31 8.91 -5.57
C PHE A 238 14.53 9.35 -4.33
N ALA A 239 14.38 8.46 -3.34
CA ALA A 239 13.57 8.72 -2.16
C ALA A 239 14.16 9.81 -1.26
N THR A 240 15.47 9.77 -1.03
CA THR A 240 16.17 10.77 -0.20
C THR A 240 16.23 12.13 -0.88
N THR A 241 16.37 12.19 -2.21
CA THR A 241 16.33 13.45 -2.96
C THR A 241 14.95 14.10 -2.90
N ALA A 242 13.87 13.32 -3.07
CA ALA A 242 12.51 13.81 -2.92
C ALA A 242 12.23 14.31 -1.50
N ALA A 243 12.63 13.54 -0.47
CA ALA A 243 12.51 13.93 0.92
C ALA A 243 13.27 15.23 1.25
N ALA A 244 14.48 15.40 0.72
CA ALA A 244 15.30 16.59 0.95
C ALA A 244 14.71 17.86 0.29
N ARG A 245 13.95 17.71 -0.79
CA ARG A 245 13.28 18.82 -1.50
C ARG A 245 11.86 19.07 -1.02
N ALA A 246 11.36 18.24 -0.10
CA ALA A 246 10.00 18.31 0.42
C ALA A 246 9.77 19.63 1.18
N PRO A 247 8.73 20.41 0.86
CA PRO A 247 8.29 21.53 1.67
C PRO A 247 7.96 21.09 3.09
N ARG A 248 8.06 22.01 4.04
CA ARG A 248 7.66 21.76 5.43
C ARG A 248 6.19 21.30 5.46
N GLY A 249 5.94 20.17 6.14
CA GLY A 249 4.61 19.56 6.25
C GLY A 249 4.25 18.60 5.10
N SER A 250 5.13 18.39 4.11
CA SER A 250 4.94 17.37 3.08
C SER A 250 5.27 15.97 3.61
N LEU A 251 4.45 14.99 3.23
CA LEU A 251 4.68 13.57 3.54
C LEU A 251 5.78 12.93 2.69
N LEU A 252 6.33 13.63 1.68
CA LEU A 252 7.51 13.13 0.94
C LEU A 252 8.72 12.89 1.85
N ALA A 253 8.80 13.57 3.00
CA ALA A 253 9.81 13.28 4.01
C ALA A 253 9.76 11.83 4.54
N ALA A 254 8.63 11.13 4.40
CA ALA A 254 8.47 9.72 4.74
C ALA A 254 8.86 8.75 3.62
N LEU A 255 9.07 9.21 2.39
CA LEU A 255 9.36 8.36 1.23
C LEU A 255 10.56 7.40 1.42
N PRO A 256 11.66 7.79 2.12
CA PRO A 256 12.74 6.85 2.42
C PRO A 256 12.30 5.61 3.21
N LEU A 257 11.25 5.69 4.04
CA LEU A 257 10.72 4.50 4.74
C LEU A 257 10.13 3.49 3.76
N PHE A 258 9.45 3.96 2.71
CA PHE A 258 8.94 3.10 1.64
C PHE A 258 10.08 2.50 0.82
N ALA A 259 11.14 3.26 0.52
CA ALA A 259 12.32 2.72 -0.16
C ALA A 259 13.02 1.62 0.65
N VAL A 260 13.11 1.81 1.98
CA VAL A 260 13.60 0.76 2.89
C VAL A 260 12.69 -0.46 2.86
N TYR A 261 11.37 -0.27 2.91
CA TYR A 261 10.37 -1.34 2.86
C TYR A 261 10.50 -2.21 1.61
N GLU A 262 10.60 -1.58 0.44
CA GLU A 262 10.71 -2.27 -0.86
C GLU A 262 11.94 -3.18 -0.96
N HIS A 263 12.96 -2.95 -0.13
CA HIS A 263 14.20 -3.73 -0.11
C HIS A 263 14.40 -4.52 1.19
N VAL A 264 13.38 -4.64 2.06
CA VAL A 264 13.49 -5.52 3.21
C VAL A 264 13.73 -6.95 2.71
N PRO A 265 14.76 -7.67 3.19
CA PRO A 265 15.01 -9.03 2.75
C PRO A 265 13.90 -9.96 3.25
N ASP A 266 13.50 -10.92 2.42
CA ASP A 266 12.53 -11.98 2.78
C ASP A 266 12.93 -12.72 4.06
N VAL A 267 14.24 -12.84 4.29
CA VAL A 267 14.82 -13.37 5.51
C VAL A 267 15.73 -12.32 6.14
N VAL A 268 15.27 -11.76 7.26
CA VAL A 268 16.09 -10.88 8.09
C VAL A 268 17.06 -11.74 8.92
N LEU A 269 18.31 -11.84 8.45
CA LEU A 269 19.38 -12.59 9.12
C LEU A 269 20.11 -11.78 10.22
N VAL A 270 20.01 -10.45 10.15
CA VAL A 270 20.63 -9.53 11.11
C VAL A 270 19.66 -9.34 12.27
N GLN A 271 20.09 -9.70 13.50
CA GLN A 271 19.25 -9.62 14.70
C GLN A 271 18.68 -8.20 14.94
N ASP A 272 19.43 -7.16 14.56
CA ASP A 272 19.08 -5.76 14.79
C ASP A 272 18.74 -4.98 13.51
N PHE A 273 18.30 -5.64 12.43
CA PHE A 273 18.00 -4.96 11.16
C PHE A 273 17.11 -3.71 11.34
N PHE A 274 16.03 -3.84 12.12
CA PHE A 274 15.08 -2.76 12.40
C PHE A 274 15.62 -1.64 13.28
N ARG A 275 16.82 -1.81 13.85
CA ARG A 275 17.55 -0.83 14.67
C ARG A 275 18.82 -0.31 14.00
N THR A 276 19.07 -0.70 12.75
CA THR A 276 20.19 -0.14 11.97
C THR A 276 20.01 1.37 11.78
N ALA A 277 21.12 2.09 11.54
CA ALA A 277 21.09 3.53 11.31
C ALA A 277 20.21 3.93 10.12
N VAL A 278 20.20 3.12 9.05
CA VAL A 278 19.38 3.35 7.86
C VAL A 278 17.89 3.26 8.19
N VAL A 279 17.46 2.16 8.83
CA VAL A 279 16.05 1.97 9.18
C VAL A 279 15.59 2.99 10.23
N SER A 280 16.44 3.28 11.23
CA SER A 280 16.13 4.26 12.28
C SER A 280 15.93 5.65 11.70
N LYS A 281 16.85 6.11 10.83
CA LYS A 281 16.74 7.41 10.16
C LYS A 281 15.49 7.52 9.29
N ALA A 282 15.15 6.48 8.54
CA ALA A 282 13.94 6.47 7.71
C ALA A 282 12.66 6.50 8.57
N THR A 283 12.65 5.75 9.68
CA THR A 283 11.52 5.72 10.64
C THR A 283 11.34 7.08 11.31
N GLU A 284 12.42 7.72 11.76
CA GLU A 284 12.40 9.06 12.34
C GLU A 284 11.93 10.12 11.34
N GLY A 285 12.38 10.04 10.08
CA GLY A 285 11.91 10.92 9.00
C GLY A 285 10.40 10.79 8.75
N ALA A 286 9.87 9.56 8.75
CA ALA A 286 8.44 9.31 8.61
C ALA A 286 7.64 9.78 9.83
N LEU A 287 8.12 9.58 11.06
CA LEU A 287 7.50 10.11 12.28
C LEU A 287 7.45 11.65 12.25
N TYR A 288 8.54 12.30 11.84
CA TYR A 288 8.58 13.75 11.65
C TYR A 288 7.59 14.22 10.58
N ALA A 289 7.49 13.50 9.46
CA ALA A 289 6.56 13.80 8.38
C ALA A 289 5.10 13.75 8.88
N VAL A 290 4.73 12.66 9.57
CA VAL A 290 3.40 12.48 10.15
C VAL A 290 3.08 13.57 11.18
N HIS A 291 4.04 13.93 12.03
CA HIS A 291 3.86 14.98 13.03
C HIS A 291 3.69 16.38 12.41
N SER A 292 4.38 16.65 11.30
CA SER A 292 4.41 17.97 10.66
C SER A 292 3.33 18.17 9.61
N ALA A 293 2.72 17.10 9.11
CA ALA A 293 1.70 17.14 8.08
C ALA A 293 0.40 17.78 8.58
N ARG A 294 -0.39 18.29 7.64
CA ARG A 294 -1.77 18.72 7.92
C ARG A 294 -2.60 17.51 8.40
N PRO A 295 -3.48 17.65 9.41
CA PRO A 295 -4.27 16.53 9.93
C PRO A 295 -5.12 15.81 8.88
N GLU A 296 -5.63 16.55 7.90
CA GLU A 296 -6.47 16.05 6.81
C GLU A 296 -5.68 15.61 5.58
N ASP A 297 -4.36 15.35 5.70
CA ASP A 297 -3.60 14.91 4.53
C ASP A 297 -4.01 13.48 4.11
N PRO A 298 -4.47 13.26 2.87
CA PRO A 298 -5.00 11.96 2.44
C PRO A 298 -3.98 10.82 2.48
N MET A 299 -2.68 11.14 2.52
CA MET A 299 -1.62 10.13 2.53
C MET A 299 -1.13 9.78 3.94
N LEU A 300 -1.64 10.43 5.00
CA LEU A 300 -1.26 10.14 6.38
C LEU A 300 -1.45 8.67 6.75
N ALA A 301 -2.59 8.09 6.36
CA ALA A 301 -2.93 6.73 6.73
C ALA A 301 -1.91 5.72 6.17
N HIS A 302 -1.49 5.88 4.91
CA HIS A 302 -0.45 5.05 4.29
C HIS A 302 0.87 5.09 5.05
N VAL A 303 1.32 6.29 5.46
CA VAL A 303 2.58 6.45 6.19
C VAL A 303 2.48 5.84 7.59
N ARG A 304 1.34 6.03 8.27
CA ARG A 304 1.09 5.48 9.61
C ARG A 304 1.05 3.95 9.61
N HIS A 305 0.41 3.33 8.62
CA HIS A 305 0.42 1.87 8.45
C HIS A 305 1.83 1.31 8.28
N LEU A 306 2.63 1.95 7.44
CA LEU A 306 4.03 1.53 7.26
C LEU A 306 4.85 1.73 8.54
N LEU A 307 4.64 2.86 9.24
CA LEU A 307 5.26 3.11 10.54
C LEU A 307 4.90 2.04 11.57
N VAL A 308 3.64 1.63 11.69
CA VAL A 308 3.22 0.55 12.60
C VAL A 308 4.07 -0.70 12.35
N TRP A 309 4.23 -1.10 11.08
CA TRP A 309 5.00 -2.28 10.73
C TRP A 309 6.48 -2.18 11.16
N PHE A 310 7.14 -1.04 10.93
CA PHE A 310 8.53 -0.84 11.34
C PHE A 310 8.69 -0.70 12.86
N LEU A 311 7.80 0.06 13.51
CA LEU A 311 7.88 0.34 14.95
C LEU A 311 7.65 -0.92 15.77
N VAL A 312 6.68 -1.76 15.41
CA VAL A 312 6.44 -3.06 16.06
C VAL A 312 7.65 -3.97 15.92
N ARG A 313 8.26 -4.04 14.73
CA ARG A 313 9.47 -4.87 14.51
C ARG A 313 10.73 -4.31 15.17
N GLY A 314 10.77 -3.00 15.40
CA GLY A 314 11.81 -2.32 16.19
C GLY A 314 11.56 -2.35 17.70
N GLU A 315 10.45 -2.93 18.15
CA GLU A 315 9.98 -2.97 19.55
C GLU A 315 9.74 -1.57 20.15
N ARG A 316 9.38 -0.60 19.30
CA ARG A 316 9.05 0.79 19.69
C ARG A 316 7.55 0.91 19.97
N TRP A 317 7.10 0.17 20.99
CA TRP A 317 5.68 -0.10 21.26
C TRP A 317 4.83 1.15 21.46
N GLY A 318 5.29 2.09 22.29
CA GLY A 318 4.54 3.33 22.55
C GLY A 318 4.30 4.12 21.27
N GLU A 319 5.33 4.32 20.46
CA GLU A 319 5.19 5.03 19.18
C GLU A 319 4.32 4.28 18.17
N ALA A 320 4.32 2.95 18.19
CA ALA A 320 3.39 2.14 17.41
C ALA A 320 1.94 2.37 17.86
N MET A 321 1.68 2.40 19.17
CA MET A 321 0.35 2.71 19.73
C MET A 321 -0.11 4.12 19.31
N HIS A 322 0.79 5.11 19.29
CA HIS A 322 0.48 6.46 18.78
C HIS A 322 0.03 6.45 17.30
N GLN A 323 0.45 5.47 16.49
CA GLN A 323 -0.01 5.37 15.11
C GLN A 323 -1.31 4.58 14.99
N LEU A 324 -1.44 3.47 15.72
CA LEU A 324 -2.60 2.57 15.69
C LEU A 324 -3.91 3.29 15.99
N VAL A 325 -3.93 4.19 16.97
CA VAL A 325 -5.13 4.99 17.34
C VAL A 325 -5.70 5.82 16.19
N HIS A 326 -4.92 6.07 15.14
CA HIS A 326 -5.37 6.87 13.99
C HIS A 326 -5.74 6.03 12.76
N VAL A 327 -5.34 4.76 12.70
CA VAL A 327 -5.51 3.94 11.49
C VAL A 327 -6.29 2.65 11.71
N ASP A 328 -6.52 2.25 12.95
CA ASP A 328 -7.37 1.08 13.22
C ASP A 328 -8.78 1.29 12.64
N GLY A 329 -9.34 0.22 12.07
CA GLY A 329 -10.60 0.25 11.32
C GLY A 329 -10.42 0.23 9.81
N HIS A 330 -9.25 0.62 9.29
CA HIS A 330 -8.96 0.66 7.86
C HIS A 330 -7.57 0.09 7.58
N VAL A 331 -7.48 -1.02 6.84
CA VAL A 331 -6.24 -1.78 6.62
C VAL A 331 -5.90 -1.96 5.13
N GLY A 332 -6.55 -1.23 4.24
CA GLY A 332 -6.29 -1.19 2.80
C GLY A 332 -5.00 -0.43 2.44
N ALA A 333 -3.92 -0.68 3.17
CA ALA A 333 -2.60 -0.09 2.96
C ALA A 333 -1.51 -1.15 2.94
N VAL A 334 -0.39 -0.83 2.28
CA VAL A 334 0.85 -1.58 2.50
C VAL A 334 1.30 -1.42 3.97
N PRO A 335 1.84 -2.47 4.59
CA PRO A 335 2.20 -3.76 3.97
C PRO A 335 1.07 -4.80 3.92
N TRP A 336 -0.03 -4.57 4.63
CA TRP A 336 -1.08 -5.57 4.90
C TRP A 336 -1.72 -6.12 3.62
N THR A 337 -1.93 -5.26 2.63
CA THR A 337 -2.54 -5.60 1.33
C THR A 337 -1.73 -6.61 0.51
N LEU A 338 -0.49 -6.90 0.88
CA LEU A 338 0.33 -7.92 0.23
C LEU A 338 0.14 -9.32 0.82
N SER A 339 -0.56 -9.44 1.95
CA SER A 339 -0.95 -10.72 2.52
C SER A 339 -2.26 -11.22 1.93
N GLY A 340 -2.52 -12.52 2.07
CA GLY A 340 -3.80 -13.12 1.67
C GLY A 340 -4.98 -12.72 2.57
N ASP A 341 -4.71 -12.19 3.76
CA ASP A 341 -5.71 -11.69 4.71
C ASP A 341 -5.14 -10.45 5.43
N PRO A 342 -5.31 -9.24 4.83
CA PRO A 342 -4.76 -8.00 5.37
C PRO A 342 -5.21 -7.70 6.80
N ALA A 343 -6.48 -7.99 7.12
CA ALA A 343 -7.03 -7.79 8.45
C ALA A 343 -6.37 -8.70 9.49
N ALA A 344 -6.15 -9.98 9.15
CA ALA A 344 -5.43 -10.90 10.03
C ALA A 344 -3.98 -10.47 10.26
N GLU A 345 -3.25 -10.06 9.21
CA GLU A 345 -1.86 -9.63 9.38
C GLU A 345 -1.75 -8.37 10.23
N TYR A 346 -2.55 -7.34 9.93
CA TYR A 346 -2.58 -6.11 10.71
C TYR A 346 -2.90 -6.35 12.18
N THR A 347 -3.93 -7.15 12.48
CA THR A 347 -4.33 -7.43 13.87
C THR A 347 -3.27 -8.18 14.66
N VAL A 348 -2.45 -9.02 14.01
CA VAL A 348 -1.27 -9.61 14.66
C VAL A 348 -0.29 -8.51 15.09
N PHE A 349 0.04 -7.57 14.21
CA PHE A 349 0.96 -6.47 14.52
C PHE A 349 0.41 -5.55 15.61
N ARG A 350 -0.87 -5.21 15.54
CA ARG A 350 -1.56 -4.44 16.58
C ARG A 350 -1.50 -5.15 17.93
N ASN A 351 -1.83 -6.43 17.99
CA ASN A 351 -1.84 -7.17 19.26
C ASN A 351 -0.44 -7.31 19.84
N LEU A 352 0.60 -7.40 19.00
CA LEU A 352 2.00 -7.33 19.45
C LEU A 352 2.34 -5.95 20.04
N ALA A 353 1.88 -4.87 19.40
CA ALA A 353 2.06 -3.52 19.92
C ALA A 353 1.40 -3.34 21.29
N VAL A 354 0.17 -3.82 21.46
CA VAL A 354 -0.56 -3.77 22.73
C VAL A 354 0.17 -4.55 23.81
N ALA A 355 0.52 -5.82 23.55
CA ALA A 355 1.23 -6.65 24.52
C ALA A 355 2.59 -6.05 24.92
N GLY A 356 3.34 -5.53 23.94
CA GLY A 356 4.61 -4.85 24.19
C GLY A 356 4.44 -3.54 24.95
N TYR A 357 3.36 -2.79 24.70
CA TYR A 357 3.05 -1.56 25.40
C TYR A 357 2.68 -1.82 26.87
N GLU A 358 1.84 -2.81 27.14
CA GLU A 358 1.46 -3.24 28.50
C GLU A 358 2.65 -3.78 29.29
N ALA A 359 3.49 -4.61 28.66
CA ALA A 359 4.71 -5.12 29.27
C ALA A 359 5.69 -4.00 29.69
N ASN A 360 5.57 -2.81 29.10
CA ASN A 360 6.37 -1.63 29.45
C ASN A 360 5.62 -0.60 30.31
N GLY A 361 4.53 -1.01 30.97
CA GLY A 361 3.76 -0.19 31.91
C GLY A 361 2.68 0.68 31.27
N GLY A 362 2.42 0.50 29.98
CA GLY A 362 1.27 1.09 29.29
C GLY A 362 -0.06 0.46 29.72
N SER A 363 -1.15 1.19 29.50
CA SER A 363 -2.51 0.73 29.74
C SER A 363 -3.49 1.53 28.87
N PRO A 364 -4.78 1.13 28.77
CA PRO A 364 -5.78 1.93 28.09
C PRO A 364 -5.88 3.38 28.61
N VAL A 365 -5.62 3.60 29.90
CA VAL A 365 -5.69 4.92 30.53
C VAL A 365 -4.54 5.83 30.07
N THR A 366 -3.39 5.25 29.75
CA THR A 366 -2.20 5.98 29.30
C THR A 366 -2.11 6.09 27.78
N LEU A 367 -3.13 5.58 27.07
CA LEU A 367 -3.18 5.59 25.62
C LEU A 367 -3.14 7.05 25.10
N PRO A 368 -2.36 7.33 24.04
CA PRO A 368 -2.35 8.63 23.39
C PRO A 368 -3.75 8.92 22.86
N ARG A 369 -4.25 10.13 23.12
CA ARG A 369 -5.55 10.59 22.61
C ARG A 369 -5.38 11.45 21.38
#